data_AF-A0A3N2KEE3-F1
#
_entry.id   AF-A0A3N2KEE3-F1
#
_cell.length_a   1.000
_cell.length_b   1.000
_cell.length_c   1.000
_cell.angle_alpha   90.00
_cell.angle_beta   90.00
_cell.angle_gamma   90.00
#
_symmetry.space_group_name_H-M   'P 1'
#
loop_
_entity.id
_entity.type
_entity.pdbx_description
1 polymer ?
#
loop_
_entity_poly.entity_id
_entity_poly.type
_entity_poly.pdbx_seq_one_letter_code
_entity_poly.pdbx_strand_id
1 'polypeptide(L)'
;MGGFFGVAGKVPCRTDLFYGVDYNSHLGTRRAGMATYDEAGKRFCRSIHSLERTYFRTKFESELDKFQGNAGVGIISDNDPQPIIINSHLGKFAIVTVAYITNLDDLEKELLDAGVHFGELSSGRTNQTELVALLINQGKDFTEGIRNVYAKVKGSCSMLILTENGIIAARDKLGRTPVILGEKEGAYAVTSETTAFPNLGYKILRDLGPGEIVEFTADGIRQLSAPLEEMQICSFLWVYYGFPTSCYEGINVEETRFASGEAMGKTDPTDVDCACGIPDSGVGMALGYASGHGIPYRRCISKYTPTWPRSFTPANQSMRDLVAKMKLVPNHAMLEGKRALFCDDSIVRGTQLNDNVAELYANGAKEVHMRIACPPLIYGCRYLGFTSSKSDMELLTRRIIKELEGDPEKNLDLYAKTGSPQYEALVEKIRQRFGLTSLKFNPLETLVESIGLPKCRLCTHCFDGSSHF
;
A
#
# COMPACT_ATOMS: atom_id res chain seq x y z
N MET A 1 3.39 1.81 -5.25
CA MET A 1 2.89 2.54 -4.08
C MET A 1 4.05 3.33 -3.46
N GLY A 2 3.82 4.02 -2.36
CA GLY A 2 4.85 4.72 -1.61
C GLY A 2 4.30 5.09 -0.23
N GLY A 3 5.16 5.60 0.62
CA GLY A 3 4.80 6.12 1.94
C GLY A 3 5.70 7.29 2.29
N PHE A 4 5.11 8.34 2.87
CA PHE A 4 5.86 9.52 3.27
C PHE A 4 5.94 9.67 4.79
N PHE A 5 6.90 10.49 5.20
CA PHE A 5 6.99 11.02 6.55
C PHE A 5 7.38 12.50 6.46
N GLY A 6 6.73 13.34 7.27
CA GLY A 6 7.08 14.74 7.44
C GLY A 6 7.14 15.08 8.91
N VAL A 7 8.05 15.99 9.29
CA VAL A 7 8.23 16.43 10.67
C VAL A 7 8.58 17.91 10.72
N ALA A 8 7.99 18.61 11.68
CA ALA A 8 8.35 19.97 12.05
C ALA A 8 8.55 20.03 13.57
N GLY A 9 9.76 20.40 14.02
CA GLY A 9 10.14 20.42 15.42
C GLY A 9 10.82 21.72 15.84
N LYS A 10 10.95 21.96 17.15
CA LYS A 10 11.69 23.12 17.70
C LYS A 10 13.21 22.94 17.61
N VAL A 11 13.64 21.73 17.28
CA VAL A 11 15.04 21.30 17.19
C VAL A 11 15.28 20.60 15.84
N PRO A 12 16.55 20.41 15.42
CA PRO A 12 16.85 19.78 14.14
C PRO A 12 16.16 18.43 13.95
N CYS A 13 15.45 18.28 12.83
CA CYS A 13 14.51 17.17 12.61
C CYS A 13 15.12 15.95 11.89
N ARG A 14 16.40 16.02 11.48
CA ARG A 14 17.04 15.05 10.58
C ARG A 14 16.92 13.59 11.03
N THR A 15 17.03 13.32 12.33
CA THR A 15 16.98 11.96 12.89
C THR A 15 15.57 11.40 12.86
N ASP A 16 14.58 12.21 13.26
CA ASP A 16 13.16 11.85 13.17
C ASP A 16 12.76 11.61 11.72
N LEU A 17 13.17 12.49 10.80
CA LEU A 17 12.87 12.36 9.39
C LEU A 17 13.48 11.09 8.81
N PHE A 18 14.76 10.82 9.07
CA PHE A 18 15.46 9.64 8.55
C PHE A 18 14.78 8.34 8.99
N TYR A 19 14.55 8.16 10.28
CA TYR A 19 13.92 6.93 10.78
C TYR A 19 12.42 6.87 10.44
N GLY A 20 11.71 8.00 10.44
CA GLY A 20 10.30 8.05 10.07
C GLY A 20 10.05 7.64 8.62
N VAL A 21 10.90 8.08 7.69
CA VAL A 21 10.87 7.62 6.29
C VAL A 21 11.23 6.13 6.21
N ASP A 22 12.24 5.68 6.95
CA ASP A 22 12.68 4.28 6.95
C ASP A 22 11.59 3.30 7.39
N TYR A 23 10.74 3.65 8.37
CA TYR A 23 9.59 2.83 8.77
C TYR A 23 8.57 2.60 7.64
N ASN A 24 8.55 3.47 6.63
CA ASN A 24 7.72 3.34 5.44
C ASN A 24 8.39 2.49 4.33
N SER A 25 9.59 1.93 4.55
CA SER A 25 10.36 1.19 3.52
C SER A 25 9.64 -0.02 2.95
N HIS A 26 8.63 -0.54 3.65
CA HIS A 26 7.87 -1.69 3.18
C HIS A 26 6.84 -1.32 2.11
N LEU A 27 6.51 -0.03 1.95
CA LEU A 27 5.53 0.53 1.00
C LEU A 27 6.11 0.85 -0.38
N GLY A 28 7.42 0.72 -0.56
CA GLY A 28 8.04 0.86 -1.87
C GLY A 28 9.46 0.33 -1.93
N THR A 29 9.92 0.04 -3.14
CA THR A 29 11.15 -0.75 -3.36
C THR A 29 12.15 -0.12 -4.32
N ARG A 30 11.78 0.97 -5.01
CA ARG A 30 12.61 1.51 -6.10
C ARG A 30 13.40 2.74 -5.72
N ARG A 31 12.77 3.71 -5.06
CA ARG A 31 13.33 5.03 -4.79
C ARG A 31 13.03 5.46 -3.37
N ALA A 32 13.90 6.32 -2.85
CA ALA A 32 13.63 7.09 -1.67
C ALA A 32 14.27 8.47 -1.75
N GLY A 33 13.73 9.41 -1.00
CA GLY A 33 14.31 10.75 -0.90
C GLY A 33 13.90 11.46 0.37
N MET A 34 14.71 12.44 0.73
CA MET A 34 14.48 13.35 1.86
C MET A 34 14.77 14.77 1.41
N ALA A 35 14.03 15.73 1.97
CA ALA A 35 14.30 17.14 1.87
C ALA A 35 14.08 17.84 3.23
N THR A 36 14.96 18.75 3.59
CA THR A 36 14.79 19.68 4.72
C THR A 36 14.96 21.12 4.27
N TYR A 37 14.45 22.07 5.06
CA TYR A 37 14.67 23.49 4.83
C TYR A 37 15.69 24.04 5.83
N ASP A 38 16.82 24.51 5.32
CA ASP A 38 17.89 25.17 6.07
C ASP A 38 17.59 26.68 6.14
N GLU A 39 17.03 27.13 7.27
CA GLU A 39 16.68 28.54 7.51
C GLU A 39 17.89 29.47 7.45
N ALA A 40 19.04 29.03 7.95
CA ALA A 40 20.27 29.84 7.96
C ALA A 40 20.81 30.03 6.54
N GLY A 41 20.81 28.96 5.74
CA GLY A 41 21.21 28.99 4.33
C GLY A 41 20.12 29.45 3.36
N LYS A 42 18.88 29.65 3.83
CA LYS A 42 17.67 29.94 3.02
C LYS A 42 17.52 29.02 1.83
N ARG A 43 17.70 27.72 2.04
CA ARG A 43 17.78 26.71 0.97
C ARG A 43 17.17 25.37 1.35
N PHE A 44 16.78 24.60 0.35
CA PHE A 44 16.38 23.22 0.51
C PHE A 44 17.58 22.28 0.40
N CYS A 45 17.73 21.38 1.35
CA CYS A 45 18.72 20.30 1.32
C CYS A 45 18.02 19.01 0.89
N ARG A 46 18.41 18.41 -0.24
CA ARG A 46 17.73 17.24 -0.83
C ARG A 46 18.71 16.16 -1.29
N SER A 47 18.35 14.89 -1.03
CA SER A 47 18.93 13.73 -1.72
C SER A 47 17.84 12.75 -2.16
N ILE A 48 18.10 12.05 -3.27
CA ILE A 48 17.25 10.98 -3.80
C ILE A 48 18.15 9.80 -4.20
N HIS A 49 17.81 8.60 -3.77
CA HIS A 49 18.57 7.38 -4.02
C HIS A 49 17.69 6.26 -4.60
N SER A 50 18.30 5.34 -5.36
CA SER A 50 17.66 4.06 -5.71
C SER A 50 17.81 3.06 -4.56
N LEU A 51 16.73 2.34 -4.27
CA LEU A 51 16.64 1.27 -3.27
C LEU A 51 16.65 -0.14 -3.88
N GLU A 52 16.69 -0.27 -5.21
CA GLU A 52 16.53 -1.56 -5.93
C GLU A 52 17.62 -2.59 -5.59
N ARG A 53 18.73 -2.15 -4.99
CA ARG A 53 19.88 -2.99 -4.64
C ARG A 53 20.38 -2.80 -3.21
N THR A 54 19.78 -1.90 -2.43
CA THR A 54 20.31 -1.51 -1.11
C THR A 54 19.20 -0.93 -0.25
N TYR A 55 19.26 -1.18 1.06
CA TYR A 55 18.34 -0.61 2.02
C TYR A 55 18.47 0.91 2.15
N PHE A 56 17.37 1.54 2.59
CA PHE A 56 17.28 2.99 2.81
C PHE A 56 18.40 3.51 3.71
N ARG A 57 18.56 2.95 4.91
CA ARG A 57 19.55 3.44 5.89
C ARG A 57 20.95 3.57 5.31
N THR A 58 21.43 2.51 4.65
CA THR A 58 22.77 2.46 4.03
C THR A 58 22.98 3.55 2.98
N LYS A 59 21.92 4.03 2.32
CA LYS A 59 22.01 5.08 1.29
C LYS A 59 22.06 6.50 1.87
N PHE A 60 21.42 6.72 3.02
CA PHE A 60 21.22 8.07 3.57
C PHE A 60 22.09 8.36 4.80
N GLU A 61 22.59 7.34 5.52
CA GLU A 61 23.33 7.50 6.78
C GLU A 61 24.56 8.41 6.65
N SER A 62 25.37 8.23 5.60
CA SER A 62 26.56 9.06 5.35
C SER A 62 26.24 10.49 4.90
N GLU A 63 24.98 10.79 4.59
CA GLU A 63 24.52 12.09 4.12
C GLU A 63 23.70 12.84 5.17
N LEU A 64 23.52 12.29 6.38
CA LEU A 64 22.65 12.88 7.41
C LEU A 64 23.03 14.31 7.79
N ASP A 65 24.31 14.65 7.77
CA ASP A 65 24.79 16.00 8.06
C ASP A 65 24.42 17.04 6.98
N LYS A 66 24.03 16.60 5.77
CA LYS A 66 23.50 17.48 4.73
C LYS A 66 22.12 18.03 5.09
N PHE A 67 21.34 17.27 5.86
CA PHE A 67 19.96 17.62 6.22
C PHE A 67 19.95 18.52 7.45
N GLN A 68 19.97 19.83 7.19
CA GLN A 68 19.89 20.87 8.21
C GLN A 68 18.48 21.41 8.32
N GLY A 69 18.15 21.98 9.48
CA GLY A 69 16.86 22.61 9.75
C GLY A 69 15.89 21.77 10.56
N ASN A 70 14.77 22.42 10.85
CA ASN A 70 13.79 22.00 11.85
C ASN A 70 12.52 21.40 11.22
N ALA A 71 12.38 21.52 9.90
CA ALA A 71 11.29 20.91 9.14
C ALA A 71 11.81 20.12 7.94
N GLY A 72 11.16 18.99 7.66
CA GLY A 72 11.53 18.16 6.53
C GLY A 72 10.46 17.14 6.13
N VAL A 73 10.55 16.71 4.88
CA VAL A 73 9.68 15.70 4.26
C VAL A 73 10.51 14.65 3.56
N GLY A 74 10.03 13.43 3.53
CA GLY A 74 10.69 12.35 2.81
C GLY A 74 9.70 11.27 2.42
N ILE A 75 10.15 10.40 1.52
CA ILE A 75 9.29 9.44 0.86
C ILE A 75 10.04 8.18 0.47
N ILE A 76 9.35 7.05 0.59
CA ILE A 76 9.65 5.79 -0.08
C ILE A 76 8.70 5.67 -1.28
N SER A 77 9.22 5.35 -2.47
CA SER A 77 8.47 5.34 -3.73
C SER A 77 8.80 4.10 -4.56
N ASP A 78 7.78 3.48 -5.15
CA ASP A 78 7.92 2.42 -6.16
C ASP A 78 8.18 2.95 -7.57
N ASN A 79 8.05 4.25 -7.80
CA ASN A 79 8.07 4.83 -9.13
C ASN A 79 9.08 5.97 -9.21
N ASP A 80 8.58 7.20 -9.17
CA ASP A 80 9.32 8.38 -9.59
C ASP A 80 10.27 8.88 -8.48
N PRO A 81 11.42 9.46 -8.85
CA PRO A 81 12.32 10.14 -7.93
C PRO A 81 11.65 11.38 -7.34
N GLN A 82 11.68 11.50 -6.02
CA GLN A 82 11.09 12.59 -5.22
C GLN A 82 11.89 12.71 -3.91
N PRO A 83 11.91 13.85 -3.19
CA PRO A 83 11.12 15.08 -3.39
C PRO A 83 11.48 15.90 -4.64
N ILE A 84 10.55 16.69 -5.18
CA ILE A 84 10.83 17.67 -6.24
C ILE A 84 10.83 19.07 -5.64
N ILE A 85 11.82 19.90 -5.99
CA ILE A 85 11.90 21.30 -5.55
C ILE A 85 11.42 22.18 -6.69
N ILE A 86 10.41 23.00 -6.43
CA ILE A 86 9.79 23.92 -7.38
C ILE A 86 10.04 25.36 -6.92
N ASN A 87 10.21 26.26 -7.88
CA ASN A 87 10.25 27.69 -7.66
C ASN A 87 9.15 28.34 -8.51
N SER A 88 8.14 28.92 -7.87
CA SER A 88 7.00 29.50 -8.56
C SER A 88 6.46 30.76 -7.87
N HIS A 89 5.32 31.29 -8.34
CA HIS A 89 4.66 32.43 -7.70
C HIS A 89 4.13 32.10 -6.30
N LEU A 90 3.97 30.81 -5.95
CA LEU A 90 3.67 30.34 -4.60
C LEU A 90 4.91 30.33 -3.67
N GLY A 91 6.08 30.67 -4.21
CA GLY A 91 7.38 30.60 -3.53
C GLY A 91 8.18 29.36 -3.91
N LYS A 92 9.24 29.09 -3.14
CA LYS A 92 10.05 27.87 -3.26
C LYS A 92 9.54 26.81 -2.30
N PHE A 93 9.28 25.63 -2.80
CA PHE A 93 8.80 24.51 -1.97
C PHE A 93 9.34 23.17 -2.48
N ALA A 94 9.42 22.19 -1.58
CA ALA A 94 9.67 20.80 -1.93
C ALA A 94 8.38 19.99 -1.77
N ILE A 95 8.10 19.07 -2.69
CA ILE A 95 6.89 18.25 -2.68
C ILE A 95 7.21 16.76 -2.79
N VAL A 96 6.46 15.95 -2.04
CA VAL A 96 6.37 14.50 -2.18
C VAL A 96 4.91 14.08 -2.35
N THR A 97 4.66 13.05 -3.15
CA THR A 97 3.32 12.53 -3.40
C THR A 97 3.28 11.01 -3.30
N VAL A 98 2.23 10.48 -2.69
CA VAL A 98 1.77 9.11 -2.88
C VAL A 98 0.60 9.19 -3.86
N ALA A 99 0.89 8.90 -5.13
CA ALA A 99 -0.04 9.12 -6.23
C ALA A 99 -0.13 7.93 -7.18
N TYR A 100 -1.32 7.78 -7.77
CA TYR A 100 -1.58 6.96 -8.94
C TYR A 100 -2.59 7.71 -9.81
N ILE A 101 -2.12 8.22 -10.94
CA ILE A 101 -2.88 9.11 -11.83
C ILE A 101 -3.18 8.36 -13.13
N THR A 102 -4.44 8.00 -13.34
CA THR A 102 -4.86 7.20 -14.53
C THR A 102 -5.03 8.04 -15.79
N ASN A 103 -5.30 9.33 -15.64
CA ASN A 103 -5.40 10.30 -16.74
C ASN A 103 -4.12 11.14 -16.89
N LEU A 104 -2.95 10.54 -16.65
CA LEU A 104 -1.67 11.26 -16.66
C LEU A 104 -1.39 11.92 -18.02
N ASP A 105 -1.54 11.16 -19.10
CA ASP A 105 -1.25 11.63 -20.47
C ASP A 105 -2.19 12.78 -20.90
N ASP A 106 -3.46 12.75 -20.45
CA ASP A 106 -4.43 13.82 -20.71
C ASP A 106 -4.02 15.13 -20.00
N LEU A 107 -3.62 15.03 -18.73
CA LEU A 107 -3.19 16.18 -17.93
C LEU A 107 -1.85 16.73 -18.39
N GLU A 108 -0.93 15.87 -18.81
CA GLU A 108 0.33 16.28 -19.44
C GLU A 108 0.04 17.11 -20.69
N LYS A 109 -0.82 16.60 -21.58
CA LYS A 109 -1.20 17.32 -22.79
C LYS A 109 -1.85 18.67 -22.49
N GLU A 110 -2.78 18.73 -21.54
CA GLU A 110 -3.43 19.97 -21.11
C GLU A 110 -2.39 21.02 -20.65
N LEU A 111 -1.40 20.60 -19.86
CA LEU A 111 -0.33 21.46 -19.36
C LEU A 111 0.60 21.92 -20.49
N LEU A 112 1.00 21.03 -21.39
CA LEU A 112 1.82 21.37 -22.56
C LEU A 112 1.12 22.35 -23.50
N ASP A 113 -0.18 22.13 -23.78
CA ASP A 113 -1.00 23.02 -24.61
C ASP A 113 -1.17 24.42 -23.98
N ALA A 114 -1.09 24.50 -22.64
CA ALA A 114 -1.06 25.76 -21.89
C ALA A 114 0.33 26.42 -21.83
N GLY A 115 1.35 25.86 -22.48
CA GLY A 115 2.72 26.38 -22.51
C GLY A 115 3.57 26.05 -21.28
N VAL A 116 3.13 25.13 -20.44
CA VAL A 116 3.91 24.62 -19.30
C VAL A 116 4.91 23.57 -19.81
N HIS A 117 6.09 23.47 -19.20
CA HIS A 117 7.09 22.46 -19.54
C HIS A 117 7.32 21.50 -18.36
N PHE A 118 7.79 20.30 -18.68
CA PHE A 118 8.22 19.26 -17.72
C PHE A 118 9.74 19.13 -17.76
N GLY A 119 10.38 19.15 -16.59
CA GLY A 119 11.83 19.03 -16.42
C GLY A 119 12.27 17.68 -15.86
N GLU A 120 11.42 16.95 -15.14
CA GLU A 120 11.78 15.70 -14.45
C GLU A 120 11.51 14.45 -15.32
N LEU A 121 12.13 14.39 -16.51
CA LEU A 121 11.94 13.33 -17.51
C LEU A 121 12.92 12.16 -17.37
N SER A 122 13.57 11.98 -16.21
CA SER A 122 14.64 10.99 -16.01
C SER A 122 14.23 9.53 -16.26
N SER A 123 12.93 9.23 -16.27
CA SER A 123 12.37 7.91 -16.57
C SER A 123 11.88 7.75 -18.02
N GLY A 124 12.00 8.79 -18.86
CA GLY A 124 11.43 8.84 -20.21
C GLY A 124 9.90 8.97 -20.23
N ARG A 125 9.28 9.24 -19.09
CA ARG A 125 7.84 9.50 -18.90
C ARG A 125 7.65 10.67 -17.95
N THR A 126 6.48 11.29 -18.00
CA THR A 126 6.11 12.37 -17.08
C THR A 126 6.14 11.91 -15.63
N ASN A 127 6.88 12.63 -14.81
CA ASN A 127 6.92 12.41 -13.37
C ASN A 127 5.60 12.88 -12.75
N GLN A 128 4.89 11.97 -12.08
CA GLN A 128 3.58 12.27 -11.50
C GLN A 128 3.64 13.41 -10.47
N THR A 129 4.75 13.52 -9.73
CA THR A 129 4.91 14.57 -8.70
C THR A 129 5.16 15.93 -9.31
N GLU A 130 5.88 15.99 -10.42
CA GLU A 130 6.07 17.24 -11.15
C GLU A 130 4.72 17.71 -11.70
N LEU A 131 3.96 16.82 -12.33
CA LEU A 131 2.63 17.12 -12.82
C LEU A 131 1.70 17.66 -11.72
N VAL A 132 1.69 17.00 -10.55
CA VAL A 132 0.92 17.47 -9.39
C VAL A 132 1.38 18.86 -8.95
N ALA A 133 2.68 19.11 -8.89
CA ALA A 133 3.21 20.42 -8.53
C ALA A 133 2.80 21.51 -9.52
N LEU A 134 2.78 21.20 -10.82
CA LEU A 134 2.33 22.12 -11.87
C LEU A 134 0.82 22.42 -11.78
N LEU A 135 -0.01 21.43 -11.43
CA LEU A 135 -1.44 21.65 -11.15
C LEU A 135 -1.64 22.54 -9.92
N ILE A 136 -0.87 22.33 -8.85
CA ILE A 136 -0.87 23.20 -7.67
C ILE A 136 -0.50 24.63 -8.07
N ASN A 137 0.48 24.77 -8.96
CA ASN A 137 0.95 26.05 -9.46
C ASN A 137 -0.07 26.81 -10.33
N GLN A 138 -1.24 26.23 -10.64
CA GLN A 138 -2.33 26.97 -11.29
C GLN A 138 -3.21 27.72 -10.28
N GLY A 139 -3.09 27.45 -8.98
CA GLY A 139 -3.84 28.13 -7.91
C GLY A 139 -3.21 29.46 -7.48
N LYS A 140 -4.01 30.35 -6.87
CA LYS A 140 -3.51 31.61 -6.29
C LYS A 140 -2.74 31.37 -4.99
N ASP A 141 -3.13 30.33 -4.26
CA ASP A 141 -2.46 29.84 -3.06
C ASP A 141 -2.38 28.29 -3.09
N PHE A 142 -1.66 27.70 -2.14
CA PHE A 142 -1.54 26.24 -2.05
C PHE A 142 -2.89 25.54 -1.88
N THR A 143 -3.86 26.14 -1.18
CA THR A 143 -5.16 25.52 -0.93
C THR A 143 -5.97 25.40 -2.22
N GLU A 144 -6.04 26.48 -3.00
CA GLU A 144 -6.66 26.48 -4.33
C GLU A 144 -5.91 25.54 -5.29
N GLY A 145 -4.57 25.57 -5.26
CA GLY A 145 -3.74 24.69 -6.07
C GLY A 145 -3.97 23.21 -5.80
N ILE A 146 -4.02 22.80 -4.53
CA ILE A 146 -4.31 21.42 -4.14
C ILE A 146 -5.74 21.03 -4.55
N ARG A 147 -6.72 21.94 -4.45
CA ARG A 147 -8.08 21.70 -4.94
C ARG A 147 -8.14 21.48 -6.46
N ASN A 148 -7.26 22.12 -7.24
CA ASN A 148 -7.13 21.82 -8.67
C ASN A 148 -6.69 20.36 -8.90
N VAL A 149 -5.76 19.84 -8.08
CA VAL A 149 -5.35 18.43 -8.13
C VAL A 149 -6.57 17.53 -7.88
N TYR A 150 -7.34 17.81 -6.83
CA TYR A 150 -8.55 17.04 -6.51
C TYR A 150 -9.60 17.07 -7.62
N ALA A 151 -9.74 18.19 -8.33
CA ALA A 151 -10.70 18.34 -9.41
C ALA A 151 -10.29 17.60 -10.70
N LYS A 152 -8.98 17.54 -10.99
CA LYS A 152 -8.46 17.06 -12.28
C LYS A 152 -7.91 15.63 -12.26
N VAL A 153 -7.36 15.17 -11.14
CA VAL A 153 -6.75 13.85 -11.05
C VAL A 153 -7.82 12.75 -10.95
N LYS A 154 -7.80 11.82 -11.90
CA LYS A 154 -8.52 10.54 -11.80
C LYS A 154 -7.59 9.49 -11.21
N GLY A 155 -7.84 9.12 -9.96
CA GLY A 155 -7.02 8.16 -9.23
C GLY A 155 -6.97 8.53 -7.75
N SER A 156 -5.76 8.65 -7.21
CA SER A 156 -5.53 9.21 -5.88
C SER A 156 -4.21 9.97 -5.84
N CYS A 157 -4.14 10.99 -5.00
CA CYS A 157 -2.92 11.77 -4.76
C CYS A 157 -2.98 12.41 -3.37
N SER A 158 -2.24 11.83 -2.43
CA SER A 158 -1.92 12.47 -1.14
C SER A 158 -0.51 13.04 -1.21
N MET A 159 -0.26 14.13 -0.49
CA MET A 159 0.99 14.87 -0.65
C MET A 159 1.43 15.59 0.62
N LEU A 160 2.74 15.81 0.73
CA LEU A 160 3.34 16.74 1.66
C LEU A 160 4.10 17.81 0.89
N ILE A 161 3.96 19.06 1.29
CA ILE A 161 4.66 20.22 0.73
C ILE A 161 5.45 20.88 1.85
N LEU A 162 6.77 20.89 1.73
CA LEU A 162 7.68 21.61 2.62
C LEU A 162 7.92 23.01 2.07
N THR A 163 7.61 24.01 2.88
CA THR A 163 7.87 25.43 2.60
C THR A 163 8.90 25.97 3.60
N GLU A 164 9.29 27.24 3.45
CA GLU A 164 10.11 27.92 4.47
C GLU A 164 9.37 28.17 5.80
N ASN A 165 8.04 28.08 5.81
CA ASN A 165 7.21 28.40 6.97
C ASN A 165 6.68 27.16 7.71
N GLY A 166 6.85 25.96 7.15
CA GLY A 166 6.29 24.73 7.70
C GLY A 166 5.93 23.70 6.63
N ILE A 167 5.12 22.71 7.03
CA ILE A 167 4.69 21.61 6.16
C ILE A 167 3.19 21.70 5.94
N ILE A 168 2.77 21.62 4.68
CA ILE A 168 1.37 21.41 4.30
C ILE A 168 1.18 19.92 4.02
N ALA A 169 0.23 19.28 4.70
CA ALA A 169 -0.19 17.91 4.46
C ALA A 169 -1.60 17.90 3.87
N ALA A 170 -1.80 17.15 2.80
CA ALA A 170 -3.06 17.07 2.10
C ALA A 170 -3.38 15.61 1.75
N ARG A 171 -4.56 15.14 2.17
CA ARG A 171 -5.07 13.80 1.87
C ARG A 171 -5.85 13.82 0.56
N ASP A 172 -5.79 12.75 -0.22
CA ASP A 172 -6.51 12.66 -1.49
C ASP A 172 -8.04 12.87 -1.32
N LYS A 173 -8.70 13.32 -2.38
CA LYS A 173 -10.11 13.75 -2.39
C LYS A 173 -11.08 12.78 -1.71
N LEU A 174 -10.89 11.47 -1.86
CA LEU A 174 -11.77 10.44 -1.31
C LEU A 174 -11.11 9.68 -0.15
N GLY A 175 -9.97 10.14 0.35
CA GLY A 175 -9.25 9.49 1.45
C GLY A 175 -8.80 8.06 1.15
N ARG A 176 -8.52 7.73 -0.13
CA ARG A 176 -8.07 6.40 -0.59
C ARG A 176 -6.81 5.94 0.13
N THR A 177 -5.90 6.87 0.36
CA THR A 177 -4.60 6.67 1.02
C THR A 177 -4.59 7.31 2.41
N PRO A 178 -3.86 6.74 3.36
CA PRO A 178 -3.78 7.24 4.72
C PRO A 178 -2.81 8.44 4.84
N VAL A 179 -3.19 9.41 5.67
CA VAL A 179 -2.34 10.54 6.09
C VAL A 179 -2.65 10.79 7.56
N ILE A 180 -1.73 10.43 8.45
CA ILE A 180 -1.96 10.44 9.91
C ILE A 180 -1.03 11.43 10.58
N LEU A 181 -1.58 12.29 11.43
CA LEU A 181 -0.85 13.22 12.28
C LEU A 181 -0.40 12.53 13.58
N GLY A 182 0.81 12.84 14.00
CA GLY A 182 1.35 12.49 15.29
C GLY A 182 1.97 13.69 15.99
N GLU A 183 2.04 13.63 17.31
CA GLU A 183 2.63 14.68 18.13
C GLU A 183 3.58 14.11 19.17
N LYS A 184 4.62 14.89 19.48
CA LYS A 184 5.43 14.72 20.68
C LYS A 184 5.81 16.09 21.21
N GLU A 185 6.43 16.13 22.38
CA GLU A 185 6.88 17.39 22.97
C GLU A 185 7.78 18.17 21.99
N GLY A 186 7.33 19.37 21.60
CA GLY A 186 8.06 20.27 20.71
C GLY A 186 8.12 19.84 19.24
N ALA A 187 7.32 18.87 18.79
CA ALA A 187 7.26 18.51 17.37
C ALA A 187 5.93 17.88 16.94
N TYR A 188 5.54 18.17 15.69
CA TYR A 188 4.47 17.49 14.99
C TYR A 188 5.03 16.72 13.81
N ALA A 189 4.42 15.56 13.52
CA ALA A 189 4.78 14.73 12.39
C ALA A 189 3.52 14.27 11.64
N VAL A 190 3.73 13.84 10.40
CA VAL A 190 2.72 13.26 9.54
C VAL A 190 3.30 12.05 8.83
N THR A 191 2.53 10.98 8.66
CA THR A 191 3.00 9.77 8.00
C THR A 191 1.89 9.04 7.26
N SER A 192 2.27 8.17 6.32
CA SER A 192 1.35 7.21 5.71
C SER A 192 1.01 6.03 6.63
N GLU A 193 1.86 5.69 7.60
CA GLU A 193 1.62 4.57 8.52
C GLU A 193 2.05 4.84 9.97
N THR A 194 1.13 4.59 10.90
CA THR A 194 1.34 4.88 12.34
C THR A 194 2.44 4.04 12.98
N THR A 195 2.88 2.93 12.37
CA THR A 195 4.05 2.17 12.81
C THR A 195 5.32 3.02 12.94
N ALA A 196 5.41 4.14 12.21
CA ALA A 196 6.54 5.06 12.30
C ALA A 196 6.63 5.82 13.63
N PHE A 197 5.53 5.91 14.41
CA PHE A 197 5.46 6.81 15.57
C PHE A 197 6.04 6.27 16.89
N PRO A 198 5.71 5.05 17.37
CA PRO A 198 6.00 4.66 18.74
C PRO A 198 7.48 4.73 19.13
N ASN A 199 8.36 4.22 18.28
CA ASN A 199 9.81 4.21 18.54
C ASN A 199 10.47 5.58 18.34
N LEU A 200 9.76 6.54 17.73
CA LEU A 200 10.20 7.94 17.60
C LEU A 200 9.58 8.85 18.68
N GLY A 201 8.79 8.28 19.59
CA GLY A 201 8.16 8.96 20.72
C GLY A 201 6.91 9.76 20.34
N TYR A 202 6.38 9.60 19.13
CA TYR A 202 5.14 10.27 18.72
C TYR A 202 3.92 9.49 19.21
N LYS A 203 2.90 10.23 19.66
CA LYS A 203 1.55 9.71 19.87
C LYS A 203 0.72 10.00 18.63
N ILE A 204 -0.18 9.08 18.29
CA ILE A 204 -1.15 9.29 17.21
C ILE A 204 -2.12 10.39 17.65
N LEU A 205 -2.26 11.44 16.83
CA LEU A 205 -3.21 12.52 17.07
C LEU A 205 -4.54 12.21 16.39
N ARG A 206 -4.54 12.08 15.05
CA ARG A 206 -5.70 11.70 14.23
C ARG A 206 -5.31 11.48 12.77
N ASP A 207 -6.14 10.74 12.04
CA ASP A 207 -6.15 10.75 10.58
C ASP A 207 -6.63 12.11 10.05
N LEU A 208 -6.09 12.57 8.91
CA LEU A 208 -6.70 13.64 8.13
C LEU A 208 -7.97 13.10 7.46
N GLY A 209 -9.05 13.86 7.37
CA GLY A 209 -10.23 13.43 6.60
C GLY A 209 -10.02 13.50 5.08
N PRO A 210 -10.96 12.96 4.27
CA PRO A 210 -10.83 12.95 2.80
C PRO A 210 -10.76 14.38 2.26
N GLY A 211 -9.79 14.67 1.39
CA GLY A 211 -9.56 16.01 0.85
C GLY A 211 -9.16 17.09 1.88
N GLU A 212 -8.90 16.73 3.13
CA GLU A 212 -8.49 17.68 4.16
C GLU A 212 -7.08 18.22 3.85
N ILE A 213 -6.89 19.51 4.10
CA ILE A 213 -5.60 20.20 3.96
C ILE A 213 -5.28 20.86 5.29
N VAL A 214 -4.11 20.54 5.84
CA VAL A 214 -3.57 21.16 7.06
C VAL A 214 -2.17 21.68 6.80
N GLU A 215 -1.80 22.71 7.52
CA GLU A 215 -0.43 23.20 7.63
C GLU A 215 0.01 23.05 9.09
N PHE A 216 1.24 22.61 9.32
CA PHE A 216 1.76 22.48 10.66
C PHE A 216 3.22 22.94 10.77
N THR A 217 3.52 23.47 11.95
CA THR A 217 4.86 23.82 12.41
C THR A 217 5.12 23.09 13.73
N ALA A 218 6.23 23.40 14.40
CA ALA A 218 6.49 22.88 15.75
C ALA A 218 5.56 23.44 16.84
N ASP A 219 4.82 24.53 16.54
CA ASP A 219 3.98 25.24 17.51
C ASP A 219 2.50 24.90 17.39
N GLY A 220 2.07 24.29 16.28
CA GLY A 220 0.68 23.88 16.13
C GLY A 220 0.30 23.48 14.72
N ILE A 221 -0.97 23.12 14.57
CA ILE A 221 -1.60 22.68 13.34
C ILE A 221 -2.73 23.65 12.99
N ARG A 222 -2.71 24.17 11.77
CA ARG A 222 -3.74 25.03 11.18
C ARG A 222 -4.46 24.28 10.07
N GLN A 223 -5.77 24.15 10.16
CA GLN A 223 -6.57 23.61 9.07
C GLN A 223 -6.74 24.67 7.97
N LEU A 224 -6.35 24.34 6.74
CA LEU A 224 -6.50 25.21 5.57
C LEU A 224 -7.77 24.89 4.78
N SER A 225 -8.16 23.61 4.75
CA SER A 225 -9.42 23.14 4.17
C SER A 225 -9.99 22.02 5.03
N ALA A 226 -11.28 22.14 5.37
CA ALA A 226 -12.02 21.10 6.05
C ALA A 226 -12.10 19.81 5.20
N PRO A 227 -12.27 18.64 5.83
CA PRO A 227 -12.51 17.40 5.11
C PRO A 227 -13.82 17.44 4.34
N LEU A 228 -13.86 16.69 3.24
CA LEU A 228 -15.07 16.37 2.49
C LEU A 228 -15.89 15.31 3.23
N GLU A 229 -17.15 15.14 2.84
CA GLU A 229 -18.04 14.16 3.48
C GLU A 229 -17.77 12.72 2.97
N GLU A 230 -17.51 12.58 1.67
CA GLU A 230 -17.37 11.28 1.05
C GLU A 230 -15.96 10.72 1.22
N MET A 231 -15.89 9.46 1.65
CA MET A 231 -14.65 8.74 1.86
C MET A 231 -14.77 7.34 1.27
N GLN A 232 -13.70 6.84 0.67
CA GLN A 232 -13.63 5.48 0.17
C GLN A 232 -12.23 4.89 0.41
N ILE A 233 -11.77 4.82 1.66
CA ILE A 233 -10.42 4.36 2.02
C ILE A 233 -10.16 2.93 1.52
N CYS A 234 -8.94 2.66 1.07
CA CYS A 234 -8.64 1.35 0.46
C CYS A 234 -8.73 0.19 1.45
N SER A 235 -9.69 -0.74 1.23
CA SER A 235 -9.80 -1.97 2.04
C SER A 235 -8.53 -2.83 2.00
N PHE A 236 -7.75 -2.73 0.93
CA PHE A 236 -6.48 -3.45 0.77
C PHE A 236 -5.37 -3.03 1.74
N LEU A 237 -5.55 -1.89 2.44
CA LEU A 237 -4.68 -1.48 3.54
C LEU A 237 -4.71 -2.52 4.67
N TRP A 238 -5.89 -3.03 5.04
CA TRP A 238 -6.01 -4.07 6.08
C TRP A 238 -5.73 -5.47 5.53
N VAL A 239 -6.13 -5.76 4.28
CA VAL A 239 -5.91 -7.09 3.67
C VAL A 239 -4.43 -7.41 3.52
N TYR A 240 -3.62 -6.49 2.98
CA TYR A 240 -2.25 -6.81 2.57
C TYR A 240 -1.23 -5.70 2.90
N TYR A 241 -1.49 -4.45 2.52
CA TYR A 241 -0.44 -3.43 2.51
C TYR A 241 0.05 -3.06 3.89
N GLY A 242 -0.88 -2.86 4.81
CA GLY A 242 -0.56 -2.28 6.08
C GLY A 242 0.37 -3.14 6.90
N PHE A 243 1.29 -2.45 7.56
CA PHE A 243 2.13 -3.10 8.55
C PHE A 243 1.27 -3.54 9.75
N PRO A 244 1.51 -4.72 10.36
CA PRO A 244 0.66 -5.26 11.42
C PRO A 244 0.38 -4.31 12.60
N THR A 245 1.34 -3.47 12.96
CA THR A 245 1.22 -2.49 14.07
C THR A 245 0.63 -1.15 13.65
N SER A 246 0.33 -0.95 12.36
CA SER A 246 -0.30 0.26 11.87
C SER A 246 -1.80 0.25 12.12
N CYS A 247 -2.36 1.45 12.24
CA CYS A 247 -3.79 1.70 12.32
C CYS A 247 -4.18 2.72 11.25
N TYR A 248 -5.35 2.52 10.65
CA TYR A 248 -5.95 3.46 9.71
C TYR A 248 -7.37 3.74 10.17
N GLU A 249 -7.78 5.01 10.26
CA GLU A 249 -9.09 5.38 10.82
C GLU A 249 -9.30 4.81 12.24
N GLY A 250 -8.22 4.70 13.03
CA GLY A 250 -8.24 4.07 14.35
C GLY A 250 -8.34 2.53 14.39
N ILE A 251 -8.37 1.86 13.23
CA ILE A 251 -8.54 0.39 13.14
C ILE A 251 -7.20 -0.28 12.87
N ASN A 252 -6.80 -1.21 13.73
CA ASN A 252 -5.53 -1.93 13.62
C ASN A 252 -5.54 -3.01 12.53
N VAL A 253 -4.43 -3.12 11.80
CA VAL A 253 -4.26 -4.08 10.72
C VAL A 253 -4.26 -5.53 11.19
N GLU A 254 -3.46 -5.87 12.20
CA GLU A 254 -3.34 -7.26 12.68
C GLU A 254 -4.65 -7.74 13.33
N GLU A 255 -5.32 -6.87 14.07
CA GLU A 255 -6.63 -7.15 14.68
C GLU A 255 -7.69 -7.45 13.61
N THR A 256 -7.79 -6.64 12.55
CA THR A 256 -8.69 -6.92 11.43
C THR A 256 -8.38 -8.26 10.76
N ARG A 257 -7.10 -8.57 10.52
CA ARG A 257 -6.70 -9.85 9.93
C ARG A 257 -7.07 -11.02 10.83
N PHE A 258 -6.83 -10.90 12.14
CA PHE A 258 -7.21 -11.91 13.12
C PHE A 258 -8.72 -12.12 13.15
N ALA A 259 -9.52 -11.06 13.30
CA ALA A 259 -10.98 -11.14 13.34
C ALA A 259 -11.56 -11.81 12.07
N SER A 260 -10.99 -11.46 10.91
CA SER A 260 -11.37 -12.05 9.62
C SER A 260 -11.09 -13.56 9.56
N GLY A 261 -9.92 -13.98 10.04
CA GLY A 261 -9.56 -15.39 10.16
C GLY A 261 -10.47 -16.13 11.14
N GLU A 262 -10.72 -15.54 12.31
CA GLU A 262 -11.54 -16.14 13.36
C GLU A 262 -12.97 -16.37 12.91
N ALA A 263 -13.58 -15.40 12.22
CA ALA A 263 -14.91 -15.53 11.63
C ALA A 263 -15.00 -16.69 10.63
N MET A 264 -14.00 -16.83 9.75
CA MET A 264 -13.93 -17.94 8.81
C MET A 264 -13.73 -19.28 9.53
N GLY A 265 -12.81 -19.36 10.50
CA GLY A 265 -12.51 -20.58 11.25
C GLY A 265 -13.73 -21.16 11.97
N LYS A 266 -14.60 -20.29 12.53
CA LYS A 266 -15.84 -20.68 13.23
C LYS A 266 -16.85 -21.43 12.36
N THR A 267 -16.87 -21.16 11.05
CA THR A 267 -17.90 -21.65 10.13
C THR A 267 -17.39 -22.66 9.10
N ASP A 268 -16.08 -22.79 8.96
CA ASP A 268 -15.48 -23.70 8.00
C ASP A 268 -15.56 -25.16 8.49
N PRO A 269 -16.24 -26.09 7.79
CA PRO A 269 -16.37 -27.49 8.21
C PRO A 269 -15.18 -28.37 7.82
N THR A 270 -14.09 -27.80 7.31
CA THR A 270 -12.97 -28.57 6.76
C THR A 270 -12.15 -29.20 7.89
N ASP A 271 -12.07 -30.52 7.93
CA ASP A 271 -11.29 -31.27 8.93
C ASP A 271 -9.79 -31.24 8.59
N VAL A 272 -9.01 -30.47 9.37
CA VAL A 272 -7.58 -30.22 9.16
C VAL A 272 -6.79 -30.35 10.47
N ASP A 273 -5.49 -30.62 10.37
CA ASP A 273 -4.64 -30.89 11.54
C ASP A 273 -3.97 -29.63 12.09
N CYS A 274 -3.83 -28.60 11.27
CA CYS A 274 -3.22 -27.32 11.64
C CYS A 274 -3.53 -26.20 10.63
N ALA A 275 -3.37 -24.95 11.08
CA ALA A 275 -3.35 -23.77 10.22
C ALA A 275 -1.95 -23.14 10.16
N CYS A 276 -1.61 -22.55 9.02
CA CYS A 276 -0.37 -21.83 8.78
C CYS A 276 -0.65 -20.59 7.93
N GLY A 277 0.00 -19.47 8.22
CA GLY A 277 -0.04 -18.32 7.32
C GLY A 277 1.00 -18.47 6.22
N ILE A 278 0.70 -18.05 4.99
CA ILE A 278 1.73 -17.74 3.99
C ILE A 278 2.42 -16.45 4.45
N PRO A 279 3.72 -16.49 4.80
CA PRO A 279 4.37 -15.39 5.47
C PRO A 279 4.73 -14.23 4.51
N ASP A 280 4.64 -12.97 4.95
CA ASP A 280 4.29 -12.54 6.30
C ASP A 280 2.81 -12.16 6.46
N SER A 281 2.14 -11.80 5.37
CA SER A 281 0.79 -11.20 5.36
C SER A 281 -0.33 -12.15 5.80
N GLY A 282 -0.24 -13.44 5.47
CA GLY A 282 -1.25 -14.44 5.85
C GLY A 282 -1.20 -14.86 7.33
N VAL A 283 -0.21 -14.41 8.10
CA VAL A 283 0.01 -14.86 9.49
C VAL A 283 -1.14 -14.43 10.42
N GLY A 284 -1.55 -13.17 10.40
CA GLY A 284 -2.62 -12.68 11.27
C GLY A 284 -3.94 -13.39 11.04
N MET A 285 -4.30 -13.62 9.76
CA MET A 285 -5.49 -14.40 9.41
C MET A 285 -5.38 -15.86 9.86
N ALA A 286 -4.23 -16.51 9.69
CA ALA A 286 -4.04 -17.89 10.13
C ALA A 286 -4.13 -18.06 11.65
N LEU A 287 -3.64 -17.08 12.43
CA LEU A 287 -3.78 -17.07 13.88
C LEU A 287 -5.27 -16.97 14.28
N GLY A 288 -6.00 -16.06 13.64
CA GLY A 288 -7.45 -15.95 13.79
C GLY A 288 -8.18 -17.23 13.44
N TYR A 289 -7.89 -17.80 12.26
CA TYR A 289 -8.49 -19.04 11.78
C TYR A 289 -8.25 -20.20 12.75
N ALA A 290 -7.00 -20.38 13.20
CA ALA A 290 -6.65 -21.40 14.18
C ALA A 290 -7.47 -21.26 15.47
N SER A 291 -7.62 -20.03 15.97
CA SER A 291 -8.43 -19.71 17.14
C SER A 291 -9.91 -20.01 16.93
N GLY A 292 -10.49 -19.57 15.81
CA GLY A 292 -11.91 -19.75 15.51
C GLY A 292 -12.29 -21.21 15.24
N HIS A 293 -11.38 -21.98 14.64
CA HIS A 293 -11.61 -23.39 14.27
C HIS A 293 -11.20 -24.38 15.37
N GLY A 294 -10.42 -23.95 16.37
CA GLY A 294 -9.99 -24.81 17.49
C GLY A 294 -8.85 -25.78 17.14
N ILE A 295 -7.95 -25.36 16.24
CA ILE A 295 -6.78 -26.15 15.78
C ILE A 295 -5.47 -25.41 16.07
N PRO A 296 -4.32 -26.11 16.14
CA PRO A 296 -3.06 -25.44 16.38
C PRO A 296 -2.57 -24.65 15.16
N TYR A 297 -2.04 -23.45 15.40
CA TYR A 297 -1.18 -22.77 14.44
C TYR A 297 0.20 -23.45 14.38
N ARG A 298 0.69 -23.75 13.18
CA ARG A 298 2.01 -24.33 12.93
C ARG A 298 2.74 -23.54 11.86
N ARG A 299 4.06 -23.37 12.01
CA ARG A 299 4.91 -22.77 10.99
C ARG A 299 5.32 -23.83 9.96
N CYS A 300 4.35 -24.23 9.14
CA CYS A 300 4.54 -25.21 8.07
C CYS A 300 5.36 -24.65 6.89
N ILE A 301 5.44 -23.34 6.77
CA ILE A 301 6.31 -22.64 5.83
C ILE A 301 6.90 -21.41 6.55
N SER A 302 8.10 -21.00 6.16
CA SER A 302 8.77 -19.82 6.73
C SER A 302 9.44 -19.00 5.65
N LYS A 303 9.43 -17.68 5.82
CA LYS A 303 10.11 -16.76 4.92
C LYS A 303 11.59 -16.66 5.30
N TYR A 304 12.47 -16.89 4.33
CA TYR A 304 13.91 -16.73 4.48
C TYR A 304 14.28 -15.24 4.32
N THR A 305 14.27 -14.50 5.42
CA THR A 305 14.51 -13.06 5.50
C THR A 305 15.98 -12.59 5.62
N PRO A 306 16.98 -13.40 6.06
CA PRO A 306 18.33 -12.87 6.32
C PRO A 306 19.06 -12.28 5.11
N THR A 307 18.81 -12.77 3.89
CA THR A 307 19.61 -12.40 2.70
C THR A 307 18.80 -11.80 1.55
N TRP A 308 17.47 -11.73 1.67
CA TRP A 308 16.60 -11.29 0.59
C TRP A 308 15.75 -10.08 1.01
N PRO A 309 16.27 -8.85 0.87
CA PRO A 309 15.48 -7.64 1.03
C PRO A 309 14.22 -7.69 0.18
N ARG A 310 13.14 -7.02 0.65
CA ARG A 310 11.97 -6.75 -0.20
C ARG A 310 12.37 -6.03 -1.49
N SER A 311 13.39 -5.18 -1.43
CA SER A 311 13.89 -4.36 -2.54
C SER A 311 14.70 -5.12 -3.60
N PHE A 312 15.16 -6.35 -3.33
CA PHE A 312 15.98 -7.07 -4.30
C PHE A 312 15.09 -7.65 -5.42
N THR A 313 15.05 -6.95 -6.55
CA THR A 313 14.35 -7.39 -7.75
C THR A 313 15.35 -7.62 -8.89
N PRO A 314 15.65 -8.89 -9.22
CA PRO A 314 16.48 -9.21 -10.38
C PRO A 314 15.92 -8.63 -11.69
N ALA A 315 16.82 -8.23 -12.60
CA ALA A 315 16.44 -7.70 -13.90
C ALA A 315 15.78 -8.76 -14.80
N ASN A 316 16.28 -10.01 -14.76
CA ASN A 316 15.78 -11.13 -15.56
C ASN A 316 14.62 -11.85 -14.84
N GLN A 317 13.58 -12.23 -15.60
CA GLN A 317 12.43 -12.97 -15.11
C GLN A 317 12.82 -14.33 -14.49
N SER A 318 13.71 -15.09 -15.12
CA SER A 318 14.15 -16.38 -14.58
C SER A 318 14.81 -16.26 -13.20
N MET A 319 15.55 -15.18 -12.97
CA MET A 319 16.14 -14.87 -11.67
C MET A 319 15.09 -14.41 -10.66
N ARG A 320 14.03 -13.69 -11.09
CA ARG A 320 12.91 -13.32 -10.22
C ARG A 320 12.17 -14.56 -9.72
N ASP A 321 11.92 -15.51 -10.62
CA ASP A 321 11.23 -16.76 -10.30
C ASP A 321 12.07 -17.61 -9.33
N LEU A 322 13.39 -17.70 -9.58
CA LEU A 322 14.33 -18.37 -8.66
C LEU A 322 14.35 -17.70 -7.28
N VAL A 323 14.47 -16.36 -7.21
CA VAL A 323 14.48 -15.63 -5.93
C VAL A 323 13.15 -15.80 -5.20
N ALA A 324 12.02 -15.85 -5.90
CA ALA A 324 10.72 -16.12 -5.29
C ALA A 324 10.68 -17.51 -4.64
N LYS A 325 11.14 -18.54 -5.34
CA LYS A 325 11.30 -19.90 -4.79
C LYS A 325 12.21 -19.95 -3.57
N MET A 326 13.35 -19.25 -3.61
CA MET A 326 14.31 -19.24 -2.50
C MET A 326 13.80 -18.51 -1.24
N LYS A 327 12.73 -17.70 -1.34
CA LYS A 327 12.21 -16.90 -0.22
C LYS A 327 11.32 -17.69 0.73
N LEU A 328 10.64 -18.73 0.27
CA LEU A 328 9.72 -19.51 1.08
C LEU A 328 10.29 -20.91 1.27
N VAL A 329 10.45 -21.32 2.53
CA VAL A 329 11.04 -22.60 2.90
C VAL A 329 9.97 -23.45 3.58
N PRO A 330 9.48 -24.52 2.94
CA PRO A 330 8.61 -25.49 3.58
C PRO A 330 9.30 -26.18 4.76
N ASN A 331 8.55 -26.42 5.83
CA ASN A 331 9.03 -27.11 7.02
C ASN A 331 8.51 -28.54 7.02
N HIS A 332 9.26 -29.45 6.40
CA HIS A 332 8.92 -30.87 6.29
C HIS A 332 8.50 -31.52 7.62
N ALA A 333 9.22 -31.22 8.71
CA ALA A 333 8.90 -31.77 10.04
C ALA A 333 7.54 -31.34 10.59
N MET A 334 6.98 -30.22 10.11
CA MET A 334 5.64 -29.75 10.45
C MET A 334 4.57 -30.20 9.43
N LEU A 335 4.99 -30.60 8.23
CA LEU A 335 4.10 -30.94 7.11
C LEU A 335 3.84 -32.45 6.96
N GLU A 336 4.80 -33.30 7.34
CA GLU A 336 4.74 -34.74 7.07
C GLU A 336 3.44 -35.39 7.55
N GLY A 337 2.68 -35.93 6.60
CA GLY A 337 1.39 -36.60 6.81
C GLY A 337 0.23 -35.69 7.22
N LYS A 338 0.42 -34.36 7.26
CA LYS A 338 -0.58 -33.41 7.76
C LYS A 338 -1.56 -32.95 6.69
N ARG A 339 -2.81 -32.79 7.08
CA ARG A 339 -3.82 -31.99 6.38
C ARG A 339 -3.65 -30.55 6.81
N ALA A 340 -2.90 -29.79 6.02
CA ALA A 340 -2.48 -28.44 6.37
C ALA A 340 -3.37 -27.41 5.69
N LEU A 341 -3.89 -26.48 6.49
CA LEU A 341 -4.60 -25.31 6.00
C LEU A 341 -3.69 -24.09 5.97
N PHE A 342 -3.68 -23.40 4.84
CA PHE A 342 -2.91 -22.20 4.62
C PHE A 342 -3.84 -20.99 4.46
N CYS A 343 -3.53 -19.92 5.17
CA CYS A 343 -4.15 -18.62 4.95
C CYS A 343 -3.21 -17.71 4.16
N ASP A 344 -3.72 -17.06 3.12
CA ASP A 344 -3.01 -16.09 2.30
C ASP A 344 -3.86 -14.82 2.16
N ASP A 345 -3.24 -13.67 1.85
CA ASP A 345 -3.96 -12.41 1.78
C ASP A 345 -4.86 -12.32 0.53
N SER A 346 -4.34 -12.69 -0.63
CA SER A 346 -4.99 -12.51 -1.91
C SER A 346 -4.38 -13.40 -3.01
N ILE A 347 -5.15 -13.65 -4.07
CA ILE A 347 -4.64 -14.29 -5.29
C ILE A 347 -4.75 -13.30 -6.45
N VAL A 348 -3.64 -12.65 -6.81
CA VAL A 348 -3.58 -11.70 -7.93
C VAL A 348 -3.31 -12.43 -9.24
N ARG A 349 -2.05 -12.85 -9.47
CA ARG A 349 -1.61 -13.53 -10.70
C ARG A 349 -1.60 -15.05 -10.56
N GLY A 350 -1.43 -15.56 -9.35
CA GLY A 350 -1.42 -16.99 -9.05
C GLY A 350 -0.12 -17.75 -9.38
N THR A 351 0.91 -17.08 -9.91
CA THR A 351 2.17 -17.75 -10.30
C THR A 351 2.91 -18.36 -9.10
N GLN A 352 3.05 -17.60 -8.01
CA GLN A 352 3.73 -18.07 -6.79
C GLN A 352 2.97 -19.20 -6.11
N LEU A 353 1.63 -19.14 -6.12
CA LEU A 353 0.81 -20.14 -5.45
C LEU A 353 0.96 -21.52 -6.08
N ASN A 354 1.08 -21.60 -7.41
CA ASN A 354 1.26 -22.86 -8.12
C ASN A 354 2.52 -23.61 -7.68
N ASP A 355 3.65 -22.92 -7.66
CA ASP A 355 4.94 -23.52 -7.29
C ASP A 355 4.95 -23.90 -5.81
N ASN A 356 4.40 -23.04 -4.95
CA ASN A 356 4.30 -23.29 -3.51
C ASN A 356 3.50 -24.57 -3.21
N VAL A 357 2.35 -24.79 -3.85
CA VAL A 357 1.49 -25.96 -3.57
C VAL A 357 2.20 -27.26 -3.94
N ALA A 358 2.86 -27.31 -5.11
CA ALA A 358 3.65 -28.48 -5.50
C ALA A 358 4.77 -28.78 -4.49
N GLU A 359 5.45 -27.75 -4.00
CA GLU A 359 6.49 -27.89 -2.97
C GLU A 359 5.94 -28.36 -1.62
N LEU A 360 4.75 -27.92 -1.22
CA LEU A 360 4.11 -28.37 0.02
C LEU A 360 3.82 -29.87 -0.01
N TYR A 361 3.27 -30.39 -1.11
CA TYR A 361 3.08 -31.84 -1.28
C TYR A 361 4.41 -32.59 -1.34
N ALA A 362 5.42 -32.06 -2.06
CA ALA A 362 6.75 -32.66 -2.14
C ALA A 362 7.46 -32.71 -0.77
N ASN A 363 7.06 -31.85 0.18
CA ASN A 363 7.56 -31.83 1.56
C ASN A 363 6.64 -32.59 2.54
N GLY A 364 5.76 -33.46 2.04
CA GLY A 364 5.06 -34.43 2.87
C GLY A 364 3.64 -34.05 3.30
N ALA A 365 3.10 -32.92 2.83
CA ALA A 365 1.69 -32.59 3.11
C ALA A 365 0.75 -33.66 2.53
N LYS A 366 -0.21 -34.12 3.33
CA LYS A 366 -1.26 -35.05 2.88
C LYS A 366 -2.36 -34.33 2.11
N GLU A 367 -2.77 -33.17 2.62
CA GLU A 367 -3.78 -32.30 2.02
C GLU A 367 -3.33 -30.84 2.16
N VAL A 368 -3.60 -30.03 1.13
CA VAL A 368 -3.27 -28.60 1.11
C VAL A 368 -4.56 -27.82 0.88
N HIS A 369 -5.09 -27.21 1.95
CA HIS A 369 -6.27 -26.36 1.91
C HIS A 369 -5.85 -24.89 1.90
N MET A 370 -6.49 -24.06 1.10
CA MET A 370 -6.18 -22.63 1.00
C MET A 370 -7.37 -21.77 1.39
N ARG A 371 -7.12 -20.72 2.18
CA ARG A 371 -8.09 -19.72 2.63
C ARG A 371 -7.58 -18.32 2.34
N ILE A 372 -8.34 -17.54 1.60
CA ILE A 372 -7.91 -16.22 1.13
C ILE A 372 -8.63 -15.14 1.93
N ALA A 373 -7.88 -14.16 2.44
CA ALA A 373 -8.38 -13.14 3.36
C ALA A 373 -9.39 -12.17 2.72
N CYS A 374 -9.39 -12.05 1.40
CA CYS A 374 -10.30 -11.21 0.64
C CYS A 374 -11.15 -11.98 -0.38
N PRO A 375 -12.20 -11.35 -0.96
CA PRO A 375 -12.90 -11.90 -2.12
C PRO A 375 -11.97 -12.05 -3.34
N PRO A 376 -12.37 -12.83 -4.36
CA PRO A 376 -11.66 -12.89 -5.63
C PRO A 376 -11.50 -11.49 -6.23
N LEU A 377 -10.31 -11.20 -6.76
CA LEU A 377 -10.00 -9.92 -7.40
C LEU A 377 -10.57 -9.89 -8.80
N ILE A 378 -11.78 -9.37 -8.98
CA ILE A 378 -12.47 -9.33 -10.27
C ILE A 378 -12.04 -8.11 -11.10
N TYR A 379 -11.78 -6.96 -10.47
CA TYR A 379 -11.51 -5.70 -11.18
C TYR A 379 -10.09 -5.18 -10.94
N GLY A 380 -9.50 -4.59 -11.98
CA GLY A 380 -8.23 -3.86 -11.87
C GLY A 380 -8.34 -2.60 -11.02
N CYS A 381 -7.31 -2.32 -10.22
CA CYS A 381 -7.31 -1.18 -9.32
C CYS A 381 -7.10 0.12 -10.09
N ARG A 382 -8.11 0.99 -10.11
CA ARG A 382 -8.06 2.32 -10.76
C ARG A 382 -7.54 3.44 -9.88
N TYR A 383 -7.32 3.18 -8.59
CA TYR A 383 -7.04 4.23 -7.59
C TYR A 383 -5.62 4.21 -7.05
N LEU A 384 -5.07 3.02 -6.81
CA LEU A 384 -3.73 2.82 -6.22
C LEU A 384 -2.79 1.98 -7.10
N GLY A 385 -3.29 1.37 -8.18
CA GLY A 385 -2.51 0.54 -9.11
C GLY A 385 -1.98 -0.78 -8.54
N PHE A 386 -2.67 -1.36 -7.54
CA PHE A 386 -2.20 -2.57 -6.83
C PHE A 386 -2.44 -3.89 -7.58
N THR A 387 -3.67 -4.15 -8.04
CA THR A 387 -4.03 -5.47 -8.57
C THR A 387 -3.58 -5.68 -10.01
N SER A 388 -3.61 -4.62 -10.82
CA SER A 388 -3.17 -4.60 -12.21
C SER A 388 -2.52 -3.26 -12.52
N SER A 389 -1.45 -3.32 -13.32
CA SER A 389 -0.70 -2.12 -13.72
C SER A 389 -0.80 -1.81 -15.21
N LYS A 390 -1.09 -2.81 -16.05
CA LYS A 390 -1.25 -2.62 -17.50
C LYS A 390 -2.58 -3.11 -18.02
N SER A 391 -3.10 -4.20 -17.47
CA SER A 391 -4.33 -4.82 -17.95
C SER A 391 -4.98 -5.67 -16.87
N ASP A 392 -6.31 -5.69 -16.87
CA ASP A 392 -7.11 -6.61 -16.04
C ASP A 392 -6.79 -8.08 -16.31
N MET A 393 -6.24 -8.41 -17.48
CA MET A 393 -5.78 -9.77 -17.80
C MET A 393 -4.58 -10.23 -16.96
N GLU A 394 -3.92 -9.34 -16.20
CA GLU A 394 -2.97 -9.73 -15.16
C GLU A 394 -3.64 -10.50 -14.02
N LEU A 395 -4.93 -10.29 -13.79
CA LEU A 395 -5.70 -11.00 -12.77
C LEU A 395 -5.97 -12.44 -13.22
N LEU A 396 -5.69 -13.41 -12.34
CA LEU A 396 -5.97 -14.82 -12.59
C LEU A 396 -7.46 -15.06 -12.86
N THR A 397 -8.31 -14.39 -12.08
CA THR A 397 -9.77 -14.43 -12.20
C THR A 397 -10.23 -14.06 -13.60
N ARG A 398 -9.72 -12.96 -14.17
CA ARG A 398 -10.04 -12.50 -15.53
C ARG A 398 -9.63 -13.49 -16.61
N ARG A 399 -8.45 -14.12 -16.45
CA ARG A 399 -8.02 -15.19 -17.36
C ARG A 399 -8.95 -16.40 -17.28
N ILE A 400 -9.36 -16.80 -16.08
CA ILE A 400 -10.30 -17.91 -15.89
C ILE A 400 -11.69 -17.58 -16.43
N ILE A 401 -12.20 -16.37 -16.20
CA ILE A 401 -13.48 -15.92 -16.75
C ILE A 401 -13.45 -16.02 -18.27
N LYS A 402 -12.36 -15.55 -18.92
CA LYS A 402 -12.18 -15.74 -20.38
C LYS A 402 -12.20 -17.21 -20.80
N GLU A 403 -11.61 -18.11 -20.04
CA GLU A 403 -11.64 -19.55 -20.35
C GLU A 403 -13.04 -20.16 -20.21
N LEU A 404 -13.83 -19.70 -19.24
CA LEU A 404 -15.18 -20.21 -18.97
C LEU A 404 -16.23 -19.63 -19.93
N GLU A 405 -16.08 -18.35 -20.29
CA GLU A 405 -17.11 -17.56 -20.98
C GLU A 405 -16.74 -17.18 -22.42
N GLY A 406 -15.47 -17.33 -22.81
CA GLY A 406 -14.91 -16.81 -24.06
C GLY A 406 -14.57 -15.32 -24.04
N ASP A 407 -15.05 -14.57 -23.03
CA ASP A 407 -14.88 -13.13 -22.86
C ASP A 407 -14.51 -12.81 -21.40
N PRO A 408 -13.35 -12.15 -21.14
CA PRO A 408 -12.92 -11.78 -19.78
C PRO A 408 -13.82 -10.75 -19.07
N GLU A 409 -14.72 -10.06 -19.79
CA GLU A 409 -15.59 -9.00 -19.25
C GLU A 409 -17.03 -9.47 -19.00
N LYS A 410 -17.35 -10.73 -19.28
CA LYS A 410 -18.72 -11.24 -19.20
C LYS A 410 -19.10 -11.61 -17.77
N ASN A 411 -20.31 -11.19 -17.35
CA ASN A 411 -20.96 -11.59 -16.08
C ASN A 411 -20.15 -11.27 -14.80
N LEU A 412 -19.33 -10.20 -14.79
CA LEU A 412 -18.42 -9.91 -13.69
C LEU A 412 -19.12 -9.72 -12.34
N ASP A 413 -20.30 -9.13 -12.35
CA ASP A 413 -21.17 -8.96 -11.18
C ASP A 413 -21.55 -10.31 -10.55
N LEU A 414 -21.81 -11.33 -11.37
CA LEU A 414 -22.09 -12.68 -10.90
C LEU A 414 -20.83 -13.35 -10.34
N TYR A 415 -19.68 -13.21 -11.01
CA TYR A 415 -18.40 -13.72 -10.49
C TYR A 415 -17.95 -13.03 -9.18
N ALA A 416 -18.35 -11.77 -8.96
CA ALA A 416 -18.09 -11.02 -7.73
C ALA A 416 -19.03 -11.42 -6.57
N LYS A 417 -20.17 -12.06 -6.86
CA LYS A 417 -21.18 -12.43 -5.86
C LYS A 417 -20.91 -13.82 -5.29
N THR A 418 -20.43 -13.87 -4.04
CA THR A 418 -20.21 -15.12 -3.30
C THR A 418 -21.44 -16.02 -3.33
N GLY A 419 -21.24 -17.31 -3.65
CA GLY A 419 -22.30 -18.31 -3.73
C GLY A 419 -23.09 -18.33 -5.05
N SER A 420 -22.81 -17.45 -6.00
CA SER A 420 -23.38 -17.57 -7.35
C SER A 420 -22.80 -18.78 -8.10
N PRO A 421 -23.51 -19.38 -9.08
CA PRO A 421 -22.96 -20.46 -9.89
C PRO A 421 -21.63 -20.09 -10.57
N GLN A 422 -21.49 -18.83 -11.03
CA GLN A 422 -20.29 -18.30 -11.66
C GLN A 422 -19.13 -18.20 -10.66
N TYR A 423 -19.40 -17.69 -9.46
CA TYR A 423 -18.41 -17.62 -8.38
C TYR A 423 -17.90 -19.02 -8.02
N GLU A 424 -18.79 -19.99 -7.82
CA GLU A 424 -18.39 -21.37 -7.48
C GLU A 424 -17.58 -22.02 -8.61
N ALA A 425 -17.96 -21.79 -9.87
CA ALA A 425 -17.21 -22.27 -11.03
C ALA A 425 -15.80 -21.65 -11.10
N LEU A 426 -15.67 -20.35 -10.78
CA LEU A 426 -14.38 -19.66 -10.70
C LEU A 426 -13.50 -20.24 -9.59
N VAL A 427 -14.03 -20.37 -8.37
CA VAL A 427 -13.29 -20.93 -7.22
C VAL A 427 -12.84 -22.36 -7.52
N GLU A 428 -13.72 -23.20 -8.07
CA GLU A 428 -13.38 -24.58 -8.42
C GLU A 428 -12.31 -24.65 -9.51
N LYS A 429 -12.38 -23.79 -10.54
CA LYS A 429 -11.35 -23.73 -11.58
C LYS A 429 -10.00 -23.29 -11.02
N ILE A 430 -9.96 -22.34 -10.08
CA ILE A 430 -8.73 -21.94 -9.39
C ILE A 430 -8.18 -23.10 -8.55
N ARG A 431 -9.04 -23.77 -7.78
CA ARG A 431 -8.67 -24.92 -6.95
C ARG A 431 -8.00 -26.03 -7.78
N GLN A 432 -8.65 -26.42 -8.89
CA GLN A 432 -8.13 -27.42 -9.81
C GLN A 432 -6.80 -27.00 -10.43
N ARG A 433 -6.69 -25.73 -10.87
CA ARG A 433 -5.48 -25.20 -11.49
C ARG A 433 -4.23 -25.33 -10.61
N PHE A 434 -4.39 -25.15 -9.29
CA PHE A 434 -3.28 -25.24 -8.35
C PHE A 434 -3.15 -26.60 -7.65
N GLY A 435 -4.04 -27.56 -7.92
CA GLY A 435 -4.02 -28.85 -7.24
C GLY A 435 -4.33 -28.77 -5.74
N LEU A 436 -5.09 -27.76 -5.32
CA LEU A 436 -5.49 -27.58 -3.92
C LEU A 436 -6.54 -28.61 -3.51
N THR A 437 -6.48 -29.12 -2.28
CA THR A 437 -7.51 -30.00 -1.72
C THR A 437 -8.83 -29.24 -1.58
N SER A 438 -8.80 -28.02 -1.02
CA SER A 438 -9.93 -27.10 -1.05
C SER A 438 -9.47 -25.64 -1.08
N LEU A 439 -10.32 -24.77 -1.63
CA LEU A 439 -10.08 -23.32 -1.72
C LEU A 439 -11.34 -22.59 -1.27
N LYS A 440 -11.19 -21.57 -0.43
CA LYS A 440 -12.25 -20.60 -0.11
C LYS A 440 -11.68 -19.20 -0.06
N PHE A 441 -12.48 -18.23 -0.49
CA PHE A 441 -12.23 -16.81 -0.29
C PHE A 441 -13.16 -16.29 0.79
N ASN A 442 -12.70 -15.29 1.55
CA ASN A 442 -13.59 -14.56 2.44
C ASN A 442 -14.64 -13.79 1.63
N PRO A 443 -15.92 -13.81 2.06
CA PRO A 443 -16.94 -12.95 1.49
C PRO A 443 -16.62 -11.47 1.70
N LEU A 444 -17.20 -10.61 0.86
CA LEU A 444 -17.02 -9.16 1.00
C LEU A 444 -17.62 -8.65 2.31
N GLU A 445 -18.73 -9.23 2.73
CA GLU A 445 -19.44 -8.93 3.97
C GLU A 445 -18.54 -9.17 5.17
N THR A 446 -17.86 -10.32 5.23
CA THR A 446 -16.90 -10.64 6.28
C THR A 446 -15.73 -9.67 6.28
N LEU A 447 -15.19 -9.30 5.11
CA LEU A 447 -14.11 -8.31 5.03
C LEU A 447 -14.55 -6.95 5.59
N VAL A 448 -15.72 -6.46 5.17
CA VAL A 448 -16.27 -5.18 5.64
C VAL A 448 -16.53 -5.21 7.14
N GLU A 449 -17.12 -6.29 7.66
CA GLU A 449 -17.37 -6.50 9.09
C GLU A 449 -16.06 -6.53 9.89
N SER A 450 -15.03 -7.23 9.38
CA SER A 450 -13.72 -7.34 10.03
C SER A 450 -12.97 -6.00 10.10
N ILE A 451 -13.17 -5.12 9.11
CA ILE A 451 -12.62 -3.76 9.13
C ILE A 451 -13.44 -2.88 10.10
N GLY A 452 -14.74 -3.11 10.24
CA GLY A 452 -15.60 -2.34 11.14
C GLY A 452 -16.00 -0.95 10.63
N LEU A 453 -15.71 -0.63 9.36
CA LEU A 453 -16.21 0.56 8.68
C LEU A 453 -17.42 0.21 7.81
N PRO A 454 -18.40 1.13 7.66
CA PRO A 454 -19.49 0.92 6.73
C PRO A 454 -18.95 0.80 5.30
N LYS A 455 -19.53 -0.10 4.50
CA LYS A 455 -19.09 -0.36 3.11
C LYS A 455 -18.97 0.92 2.27
N CYS A 456 -19.87 1.88 2.44
CA CYS A 456 -19.83 3.15 1.70
C CYS A 456 -18.56 3.98 1.97
N ARG A 457 -17.89 3.76 3.11
CA ARG A 457 -16.62 4.40 3.48
C ARG A 457 -15.38 3.66 2.98
N LEU A 458 -15.55 2.51 2.33
CA LEU A 458 -14.47 1.62 1.88
C LEU A 458 -14.39 1.57 0.35
N CYS A 459 -13.16 1.54 -0.18
CA CYS A 459 -12.91 1.07 -1.54
C CYS A 459 -13.01 -0.44 -1.59
N THR A 460 -14.00 -0.97 -2.28
CA THR A 460 -14.13 -2.40 -2.57
C THR A 460 -14.05 -2.70 -4.07
N HIS A 461 -13.66 -1.70 -4.89
CA HIS A 461 -13.66 -1.79 -6.35
C HIS A 461 -13.00 -3.05 -6.90
N CYS A 462 -11.86 -3.48 -6.34
CA CYS A 462 -11.14 -4.66 -6.83
C CYS A 462 -11.99 -5.95 -6.73
N PHE A 463 -12.99 -5.98 -5.85
CA PHE A 463 -13.87 -7.10 -5.61
C PHE A 463 -15.19 -6.96 -6.37
N ASP A 464 -15.84 -5.80 -6.28
CA ASP A 464 -17.23 -5.62 -6.73
C ASP A 464 -17.46 -4.45 -7.71
N GLY A 465 -16.40 -3.74 -8.10
CA GLY A 465 -16.46 -2.63 -9.06
C GLY A 465 -17.16 -1.38 -8.56
N SER A 466 -17.60 -1.31 -7.29
CA SER A 466 -18.57 -0.30 -6.82
C SER A 466 -18.01 1.10 -6.52
N SER A 467 -16.69 1.29 -6.47
CA SER A 467 -16.10 2.60 -6.14
C SER A 467 -16.00 3.56 -7.33
N HIS A 468 -15.80 4.87 -7.08
CA HIS A 468 -15.79 5.93 -8.11
C HIS A 468 -14.76 7.06 -7.80
N PHE A 469 -14.77 8.16 -8.57
CA PHE A 469 -13.81 9.29 -8.49
C PHE A 469 -14.46 10.58 -7.95
#